data_AF-A0A3S0ZM30-F1
#
_entry.id   AF-A0A3S0ZM30-F1
#
_cell.length_a   1.000
_cell.length_b   1.000
_cell.length_c   1.000
_cell.angle_alpha   90.00
_cell.angle_beta   90.00
_cell.angle_gamma   90.00
#
_symmetry.space_group_name_H-M   'P 1'
#
loop_
_entity.id
_entity.type
_entity.pdbx_description
1 polymer ?
#
loop_
_entity_poly.entity_id
_entity_poly.type
_entity_poly.pdbx_seq_one_letter_code
_entity_poly.pdbx_strand_id
1 'polypeptide(L)'
;MSDSATFELTTTVDKSTIAHRVAELWKGFAYSSDIYTFPGYNEKIFCTLDYVFGYPVEKEMIRKVLNYLLDIASNHEVYYYRCADFIHIHNQDTQPIQISVDDLFREEYTPSIGASIEKKYVIRRV
;
A
#
# COMPACT_ATOMS: atom_id res chain seq x y z
N MET A 1 -5.10 0.90 -18.65
CA MET A 1 -5.65 1.56 -17.45
C MET A 1 -4.66 1.29 -16.33
N SER A 2 -4.12 2.34 -15.71
CA SER A 2 -3.30 2.20 -14.50
C SER A 2 -4.22 2.05 -13.30
N ASP A 3 -3.93 1.08 -12.45
CA ASP A 3 -4.52 0.98 -11.11
C ASP A 3 -3.45 1.33 -10.08
N SER A 4 -3.86 1.65 -8.86
CA SER A 4 -2.95 1.96 -7.78
C SER A 4 -3.22 1.13 -6.54
N ALA A 5 -2.21 1.03 -5.68
CA ALA A 5 -2.31 0.43 -4.36
C ALA A 5 -1.64 1.40 -3.40
N THR A 6 -2.38 1.85 -2.39
CA THR A 6 -1.86 2.80 -1.40
C THR A 6 -1.72 2.12 -0.05
N PHE A 7 -0.54 2.24 0.52
CA PHE A 7 -0.17 1.68 1.81
C PHE A 7 0.09 2.81 2.80
N GLU A 8 -0.49 2.73 3.99
CA GLU A 8 -0.26 3.65 5.10
C GLU A 8 0.53 2.92 6.20
N LEU A 9 1.55 3.59 6.73
CA LEU A 9 2.32 3.12 7.86
C LEU A 9 2.77 4.29 8.74
N THR A 10 3.02 3.99 10.01
CA THR A 10 3.79 4.85 10.91
C THR A 10 5.19 4.29 11.03
N THR A 11 6.23 5.12 10.98
CA THR A 11 7.63 4.67 11.05
C THR A 11 8.54 5.80 11.51
N THR A 12 9.73 5.44 12.01
CA THR A 12 10.81 6.39 12.32
C THR A 12 11.79 6.56 11.15
N VAL A 13 11.64 5.78 10.07
CA VAL A 13 12.51 5.87 8.89
C VAL A 13 12.13 7.09 8.06
N ASP A 14 13.15 7.84 7.63
CA ASP A 14 12.97 9.03 6.82
C ASP A 14 12.31 8.74 5.47
N LYS A 15 11.38 9.62 5.08
CA LYS A 15 10.61 9.53 3.83
C LYS A 15 11.47 9.32 2.58
N SER A 16 12.61 10.02 2.50
CA SER A 16 13.54 9.92 1.36
C SER A 16 14.19 8.54 1.25
N THR A 17 14.55 7.93 2.38
CA THR A 17 15.09 6.57 2.44
C THR A 17 14.06 5.56 1.97
N ILE A 18 12.80 5.73 2.39
CA ILE A 18 11.69 4.87 1.95
C ILE A 18 11.48 5.03 0.44
N ALA A 19 11.40 6.26 -0.06
CA ALA A 19 11.20 6.54 -1.48
C ALA A 19 12.31 5.91 -2.34
N HIS A 20 13.57 6.05 -1.91
CA HIS A 20 14.69 5.44 -2.61
C HIS A 20 14.56 3.91 -2.65
N ARG A 21 14.31 3.28 -1.49
CA ARG A 21 14.24 1.82 -1.40
C ARG A 21 13.03 1.24 -2.12
N VAL A 22 11.87 1.88 -2.03
CA VAL A 22 10.65 1.48 -2.76
C VAL A 22 10.90 1.58 -4.26
N ALA A 23 11.47 2.68 -4.75
CA ALA A 23 11.82 2.81 -6.17
C ALA A 23 12.83 1.74 -6.63
N GLU A 24 13.72 1.27 -5.75
CA GLU A 24 14.61 0.16 -6.05
C GLU A 24 13.91 -1.18 -6.20
N LEU A 25 12.94 -1.46 -5.32
CA LEU A 25 12.16 -2.69 -5.30
C LEU A 25 11.09 -2.70 -6.40
N TRP A 26 10.61 -1.51 -6.78
CA TRP A 26 9.50 -1.27 -7.72
C TRP A 26 9.98 -0.82 -9.11
N LYS A 27 10.93 -1.56 -9.71
CA LYS A 27 11.47 -1.26 -11.05
C LYS A 27 10.74 -2.00 -12.18
N GLY A 28 10.18 -1.28 -13.16
CA GLY A 28 9.61 -1.84 -14.38
C GLY A 28 9.24 -0.78 -15.42
N PHE A 29 8.94 -1.20 -16.66
CA PHE A 29 8.85 -0.31 -17.85
C PHE A 29 7.71 0.73 -17.80
N ALA A 30 6.76 0.59 -16.87
CA ALA A 30 5.59 1.48 -16.72
C ALA A 30 5.17 1.69 -15.26
N TYR A 31 6.08 1.43 -14.30
CA TYR A 31 5.77 1.48 -12.87
C TYR A 31 6.25 2.78 -12.25
N SER A 32 5.38 3.42 -11.48
CA SER A 32 5.72 4.55 -10.61
C SER A 32 5.35 4.22 -9.18
N SER A 33 6.07 4.85 -8.25
CA SER A 33 5.75 4.85 -6.84
C SER A 33 5.88 6.25 -6.29
N ASP A 34 5.01 6.63 -5.36
CA ASP A 34 5.10 7.92 -4.67
C ASP A 34 5.04 7.72 -3.15
N ILE A 35 5.80 8.55 -2.43
CA ILE A 35 5.84 8.57 -0.97
C ILE A 35 5.50 9.96 -0.46
N TYR A 36 4.40 10.08 0.27
CA TYR A 36 3.88 11.37 0.73
C TYR A 36 3.31 11.29 2.15
N THR A 37 3.01 12.47 2.69
CA THR A 37 2.44 12.69 4.02
C THR A 37 1.35 13.74 3.87
N PHE A 38 0.22 13.59 4.57
CA PHE A 38 -0.81 14.62 4.58
C PHE A 38 -0.62 15.60 5.75
N PRO A 39 -0.80 16.92 5.52
CA PRO A 39 -0.94 17.87 6.62
C PRO A 39 -2.09 17.44 7.54
N GLY A 40 -1.82 17.31 8.84
CA GLY A 40 -2.82 16.88 9.84
C GLY A 40 -2.86 15.37 10.14
N TYR A 41 -2.17 14.54 9.36
CA TYR A 41 -1.95 13.12 9.67
C TYR A 41 -0.53 12.93 10.20
N ASN A 42 -0.24 13.55 11.35
CA ASN A 42 1.09 13.51 11.97
C ASN A 42 1.60 12.06 12.03
N GLU A 43 2.87 11.85 11.65
CA GLU A 43 3.61 10.58 11.70
C GLU A 43 3.19 9.49 10.70
N LYS A 44 2.20 9.73 9.83
CA LYS A 44 1.79 8.75 8.81
C LYS A 44 2.50 8.98 7.49
N ILE A 45 3.07 7.92 6.95
CA ILE A 45 3.62 7.86 5.60
C ILE A 45 2.66 7.07 4.73
N PHE A 46 2.46 7.56 3.52
CA PHE A 46 1.68 6.91 2.48
C PHE A 46 2.61 6.53 1.33
N CYS A 47 2.48 5.29 0.86
CA CYS A 47 3.21 4.73 -0.26
C CYS A 47 2.21 4.27 -1.31
N THR A 48 2.19 4.92 -2.46
CA THR A 48 1.35 4.51 -3.60
C THR A 48 2.20 3.80 -4.63
N LEU A 49 1.74 2.65 -5.11
CA LEU A 49 2.33 1.91 -6.23
C LEU A 49 1.36 1.94 -7.40
N ASP A 50 1.80 2.47 -8.54
CA ASP A 50 1.03 2.43 -9.80
C ASP A 50 1.43 1.19 -10.59
N TYR A 51 0.45 0.38 -11.02
CA TYR A 51 0.66 -0.88 -11.73
C TYR A 51 -0.35 -1.11 -12.87
N VAL A 52 -0.02 -2.08 -13.73
CA VAL A 52 -0.88 -2.56 -14.82
C VAL A 52 -1.32 -3.98 -14.46
N PHE A 53 -2.38 -4.09 -13.66
CA PHE A 53 -2.81 -5.35 -13.04
C PHE A 53 -2.80 -6.54 -14.00
N GLY A 54 -2.07 -7.60 -13.65
CA GLY A 54 -2.17 -8.90 -14.31
C GLY A 54 -0.84 -9.58 -14.63
N TYR A 55 0.31 -8.93 -14.38
CA TYR A 55 1.61 -9.55 -14.62
C TYR A 55 2.10 -10.32 -13.37
N PRO A 56 2.51 -11.60 -13.49
CA PRO A 56 3.05 -12.36 -12.35
C PRO A 56 4.23 -11.67 -11.64
N VAL A 57 5.03 -10.90 -12.39
CA VAL A 57 6.18 -10.17 -11.85
C VAL A 57 5.76 -9.06 -10.87
N GLU A 58 4.56 -8.49 -11.04
CA GLU A 58 4.03 -7.43 -10.16
C GLU A 58 3.72 -7.98 -8.78
N LYS A 59 3.16 -9.19 -8.68
CA LYS A 59 2.84 -9.83 -7.40
C LYS A 59 4.10 -10.00 -6.55
N GLU A 60 5.18 -10.50 -7.15
CA GLU A 60 6.46 -10.66 -6.47
C GLU A 60 7.08 -9.32 -6.04
N MET A 61 6.95 -8.29 -6.87
CA MET A 61 7.46 -6.95 -6.54
C MET A 61 6.64 -6.28 -5.43
N ILE A 62 5.30 -6.41 -5.46
CA ILE A 62 4.41 -5.95 -4.38
C ILE A 62 4.77 -6.65 -3.08
N ARG A 63 5.00 -7.98 -3.09
CA ARG A 63 5.46 -8.73 -1.90
C ARG A 63 6.76 -8.14 -1.34
N LYS A 64 7.75 -7.86 -2.19
CA LYS A 64 9.02 -7.27 -1.76
C LYS A 64 8.84 -5.89 -1.14
N VAL A 65 8.03 -5.03 -1.77
CA VAL A 65 7.74 -3.69 -1.23
C VAL A 65 7.02 -3.80 0.10
N LEU A 66 5.98 -4.63 0.21
CA LEU A 66 5.22 -4.80 1.44
C LEU A 66 6.03 -5.39 2.59
N ASN A 67 6.87 -6.38 2.31
CA ASN A 67 7.77 -6.92 3.33
C ASN A 67 8.70 -5.83 3.86
N TYR A 68 9.27 -5.01 2.98
CA TYR A 68 10.06 -3.86 3.39
C TYR A 68 9.25 -2.85 4.22
N LEU A 69 8.03 -2.50 3.80
CA LEU A 69 7.18 -1.57 4.54
C LEU A 69 6.80 -2.12 5.93
N LEU A 70 6.48 -3.41 6.02
CA LEU A 70 6.20 -4.10 7.29
C LEU A 70 7.43 -4.14 8.21
N ASP A 71 8.63 -4.30 7.65
CA ASP A 71 9.89 -4.31 8.41
C ASP A 71 10.18 -2.95 9.07
N ILE A 72 9.82 -1.84 8.40
CA ILE A 72 10.07 -0.49 8.92
C ILE A 72 8.87 0.10 9.67
N ALA A 73 7.69 -0.50 9.56
CA ALA A 73 6.48 -0.01 10.21
C ALA A 73 6.53 -0.23 11.73
N SER A 74 6.13 0.81 12.47
CA SER A 74 5.81 0.70 13.88
C SER A 74 4.75 -0.39 14.08
N ASN A 75 4.97 -1.28 15.04
CA ASN A 75 4.13 -2.45 15.32
C ASN A 75 4.06 -3.50 14.19
N HIS A 76 4.87 -3.38 13.14
CA HIS A 76 4.82 -4.24 11.95
C HIS A 76 3.43 -4.28 11.30
N GLU A 77 2.74 -3.13 11.30
CA GLU A 77 1.42 -2.97 10.71
C GLU A 77 1.48 -2.04 9.49
N VAL A 78 0.92 -2.49 8.37
CA VAL A 78 0.70 -1.66 7.19
C VAL A 78 -0.78 -1.69 6.86
N TYR A 79 -1.36 -0.52 6.68
CA TYR A 79 -2.74 -0.39 6.24
C TYR A 79 -2.81 -0.29 4.73
N TYR A 80 -3.78 -0.97 4.13
CA TYR A 80 -3.97 -0.99 2.69
C TYR A 80 -5.28 -0.30 2.29
N TYR A 81 -5.16 0.56 1.28
CA TYR A 81 -6.25 1.21 0.57
C TYR A 81 -6.08 0.91 -0.92
N ARG A 82 -7.18 0.57 -1.60
CA ARG A 82 -7.15 0.41 -3.06
C ARG A 82 -6.93 1.75 -3.76
N CYS A 83 -7.58 2.82 -3.31
CA CYS A 83 -7.44 4.15 -3.91
C CYS A 83 -7.11 5.19 -2.85
N ALA A 84 -6.21 6.11 -3.18
CA ALA A 84 -5.89 7.26 -2.34
C ALA A 84 -7.12 8.12 -2.01
N ASP A 85 -8.13 8.15 -2.90
CA ASP A 85 -9.38 8.88 -2.70
C ASP A 85 -10.16 8.42 -1.45
N PHE A 86 -10.02 7.15 -1.06
CA PHE A 86 -10.70 6.58 0.11
C PHE A 86 -9.99 6.86 1.44
N ILE A 87 -8.77 7.42 1.43
CA ILE A 87 -8.04 7.77 2.66
C ILE A 87 -8.86 8.77 3.49
N HIS A 88 -9.53 9.72 2.85
CA HIS A 88 -10.34 10.74 3.53
C HIS A 88 -11.67 10.20 4.08
N ILE A 89 -12.22 9.14 3.48
CA ILE A 89 -13.50 8.53 3.87
C ILE A 89 -13.34 7.66 5.12
N HIS A 90 -12.16 7.05 5.33
CA HIS A 90 -11.92 6.11 6.42
C HIS A 90 -11.57 6.70 7.79
N ASN A 91 -11.57 8.02 7.94
CA ASN A 91 -11.51 8.64 9.27
C ASN A 91 -12.80 8.43 10.11
N GLN A 92 -13.87 7.83 9.54
CA GLN A 92 -15.21 7.79 10.13
C GLN A 92 -15.72 6.40 10.54
N ASP A 93 -14.89 5.59 11.22
CA ASP A 93 -15.26 4.29 11.82
C ASP A 93 -15.49 3.12 10.84
N THR A 94 -14.53 2.19 10.86
CA THR A 94 -14.73 0.74 10.71
C THR A 94 -13.43 0.08 11.15
N GLN A 95 -13.48 -0.88 12.08
CA GLN A 95 -12.28 -1.64 12.44
C GLN A 95 -11.68 -2.27 11.17
N PRO A 96 -10.38 -2.08 10.91
CA PRO A 96 -9.76 -2.59 9.70
C PRO A 96 -9.78 -4.12 9.70
N ILE A 97 -10.08 -4.71 8.54
CA ILE A 97 -10.08 -6.17 8.39
C ILE A 97 -8.63 -6.63 8.22
N GLN A 98 -8.21 -7.60 9.01
CA GLN A 98 -6.88 -8.18 8.89
C GLN A 98 -6.80 -9.11 7.67
N ILE A 99 -5.79 -8.90 6.84
CA ILE A 99 -5.47 -9.75 5.67
C ILE A 99 -3.96 -10.05 5.66
N SER A 100 -3.55 -11.09 4.94
CA SER A 100 -2.15 -11.39 4.65
C SER A 100 -1.68 -10.66 3.39
N VAL A 101 -0.36 -10.68 3.14
CA VAL A 101 0.21 -10.17 1.87
C VAL A 101 -0.35 -10.93 0.67
N ASP A 102 -0.58 -12.23 0.79
CA ASP A 102 -1.07 -13.05 -0.33
C ASP A 102 -2.55 -12.83 -0.61
N ASP A 103 -3.33 -12.46 0.41
CA ASP A 103 -4.74 -12.11 0.26
C ASP A 103 -4.91 -10.92 -0.70
N LEU A 104 -3.97 -9.96 -0.75
CA LEU A 104 -4.02 -8.84 -1.69
C LEU A 104 -4.20 -9.24 -3.16
N PHE A 105 -3.82 -10.47 -3.52
CA PHE A 105 -3.90 -10.97 -4.90
C PHE A 105 -5.18 -11.77 -5.18
N ARG A 106 -6.11 -11.86 -4.23
CA ARG A 106 -7.44 -12.44 -4.39
C ARG A 106 -8.40 -11.37 -4.88
N GLU A 107 -9.28 -11.76 -5.79
CA GLU A 107 -10.29 -10.89 -6.42
C GLU A 107 -11.15 -10.11 -5.40
N GLU A 108 -11.38 -10.67 -4.22
CA GLU A 108 -12.13 -10.03 -3.13
C GLU A 108 -11.42 -8.80 -2.51
N TYR A 109 -10.10 -8.71 -2.63
CA TYR A 109 -9.24 -7.65 -2.10
C TYR A 109 -8.52 -6.86 -3.20
N THR A 110 -8.41 -7.43 -4.41
CA THR A 110 -7.99 -6.77 -5.65
C THR A 110 -9.19 -6.68 -6.60
N PRO A 111 -10.13 -5.74 -6.35
CA PRO A 111 -11.26 -5.57 -7.23
C PRO A 111 -10.74 -5.18 -8.61
N SER A 112 -11.16 -5.92 -9.64
CA SER A 112 -10.89 -5.55 -11.03
C SER A 112 -11.32 -4.12 -11.30
N ILE A 113 -10.55 -3.41 -12.14
CA ILE A 113 -10.83 -2.10 -12.72
C ILE A 113 -12.33 -1.78 -12.70
N GLY A 114 -12.75 -0.92 -11.77
CA GLY A 114 -14.13 -0.42 -11.66
C GLY A 114 -14.88 -0.80 -10.37
N ALA A 115 -14.38 -1.74 -9.56
CA ALA A 115 -14.97 -1.99 -8.24
C ALA A 115 -14.32 -1.09 -7.16
N SER A 116 -15.13 -0.23 -6.56
CA SER A 116 -14.76 0.62 -5.43
C SER A 116 -14.84 -0.19 -4.15
N ILE A 117 -13.71 -0.65 -3.63
CA ILE A 117 -13.65 -1.17 -2.26
C ILE A 117 -13.36 -0.01 -1.32
N GLU A 118 -14.44 0.47 -0.70
CA GLU A 118 -14.42 1.46 0.38
C GLU A 118 -14.10 0.77 1.71
N LYS A 119 -12.99 0.03 1.78
CA LYS A 119 -12.54 -0.63 3.02
C LYS A 119 -11.06 -0.40 3.24
N LYS A 120 -10.72 -0.13 4.51
CA LYS A 120 -9.37 -0.15 5.04
C LYS A 120 -9.04 -1.57 5.52
N TYR A 121 -7.93 -2.11 5.03
CA TYR A 121 -7.40 -3.40 5.48
C TYR A 121 -6.13 -3.18 6.30
N VAL A 122 -5.81 -4.12 7.18
CA VAL A 122 -4.55 -4.14 7.93
C VAL A 122 -3.79 -5.42 7.62
N ILE A 123 -2.50 -5.26 7.29
CA ILE A 123 -1.56 -6.35 7.08
C ILE A 123 -0.59 -6.31 8.25
N ARG A 124 -0.42 -7.46 8.90
CA ARG A 124 0.49 -7.64 10.03
C ARG A 124 1.51 -8.71 9.71
N ARG A 125 2.73 -8.53 10.21
CA ARG A 125 3.70 -9.62 10.25
C ARG A 125 3.22 -10.66 11.27
N VAL A 126 2.99 -11.89 10.82
CA VAL A 126 2.61 -13.04 11.67
C VAL A 126 3.87 -13.70 12.23
#